data_AF-A0A9E4QK74-F1
#
_entry.id   AF-A0A9E4QK74-F1
#
_cell.length_a   1.000
_cell.length_b   1.000
_cell.length_c   1.000
_cell.angle_alpha   90.00
_cell.angle_beta   90.00
_cell.angle_gamma   90.00
#
_symmetry.space_group_name_H-M   'P 1'
#
loop_
_entity.id
_entity.type
_entity.pdbx_description
1 polymer ?
#
loop_
_entity_poly.entity_id
_entity_poly.type
_entity_poly.pdbx_seq_one_letter_code
_entity_poly.pdbx_strand_id
1 'polypeptide(L)'
;MTTTDANQPDQARREAAVSPYQKADRYRTERFLGAIGLDWFACDPSLQRTLRYFTTDAEYDWAEPHLRRIGALMGGPIAERAEQTDKNPPRLIKYD
;
A
#
# COMPACT_ATOMS: atom_id res chain seq x y z
N MET A 1 -44.27 34.02 -2.61
CA MET A 1 -43.22 33.53 -3.53
C MET A 1 -42.14 32.91 -2.66
N THR A 2 -42.37 31.69 -2.20
CA THR A 2 -41.47 30.94 -1.31
C THR A 2 -40.79 29.87 -2.16
N THR A 3 -39.50 30.06 -2.40
CA THR A 3 -38.66 29.12 -3.14
C THR A 3 -38.48 27.86 -2.30
N THR A 4 -39.00 26.75 -2.82
CA THR A 4 -38.75 25.38 -2.38
C THR A 4 -37.27 25.06 -2.55
N ASP A 5 -36.56 24.83 -1.44
CA ASP A 5 -35.19 24.32 -1.44
C ASP A 5 -35.23 22.80 -1.64
N ALA A 6 -35.23 22.38 -2.92
CA ALA A 6 -35.23 20.99 -3.33
C ALA A 6 -33.78 20.52 -3.54
N ASN A 7 -33.03 20.32 -2.46
CA ASN A 7 -31.71 19.68 -2.56
C ASN A 7 -31.37 18.80 -1.36
N GLN A 8 -32.21 17.78 -1.11
CA GLN A 8 -32.01 16.85 0.00
C GLN A 8 -32.19 15.34 -0.25
N PRO A 9 -32.24 14.77 -1.48
CA PRO A 9 -32.24 13.31 -1.62
C PRO A 9 -30.88 12.67 -1.91
N ASP A 10 -29.81 13.42 -2.25
CA ASP A 10 -28.56 12.81 -2.75
C ASP A 10 -27.50 12.53 -1.66
N GLN A 11 -27.53 13.24 -0.53
CA GLN A 11 -26.62 12.95 0.60
C GLN A 11 -27.02 11.66 1.36
N ALA A 12 -28.32 11.35 1.44
CA ALA A 12 -28.82 10.16 2.14
C ALA A 12 -28.41 8.83 1.49
N ARG A 13 -28.09 8.82 0.19
CA ARG A 13 -27.60 7.61 -0.52
C ARG A 13 -26.11 7.34 -0.31
N ARG A 14 -25.32 8.35 0.06
CA ARG A 14 -23.86 8.23 0.22
C ARG A 14 -23.43 7.78 1.63
N GLU A 15 -24.34 7.84 2.60
CA GLU A 15 -24.12 7.43 3.99
C GLU A 15 -24.93 6.20 4.41
N ALA A 16 -25.15 5.24 3.50
CA ALA A 16 -25.48 3.90 3.97
C ALA A 16 -24.27 3.37 4.76
N ALA A 17 -24.32 3.55 6.08
CA ALA A 17 -23.23 3.28 6.99
C ALA A 17 -22.77 1.83 6.84
N VAL A 18 -21.68 1.62 6.09
CA VAL A 18 -20.98 0.34 6.01
C VAL A 18 -20.72 -0.11 7.44
N SER A 19 -21.33 -1.24 7.82
CA SER A 19 -21.28 -1.77 9.17
C SER A 19 -19.81 -1.87 9.63
N PRO A 20 -19.49 -1.60 10.90
CA PRO A 20 -18.13 -1.76 11.43
C PRO A 20 -17.52 -3.13 11.09
N TYR A 21 -18.34 -4.19 11.02
CA TYR A 21 -17.93 -5.52 10.60
C TYR A 21 -17.56 -5.60 9.11
N GLN A 22 -18.30 -4.90 8.24
CA GLN A 22 -17.96 -4.78 6.81
C GLN A 22 -16.72 -3.88 6.60
N LYS A 23 -16.51 -2.89 7.48
CA LYS A 23 -15.25 -2.11 7.49
C LYS A 23 -14.07 -2.96 7.94
N ALA A 24 -14.24 -3.79 8.97
CA ALA A 24 -13.21 -4.70 9.47
C ALA A 24 -12.85 -5.79 8.46
N ASP A 25 -13.82 -6.27 7.69
CA ASP A 25 -13.58 -7.28 6.64
C ASP A 25 -12.59 -6.83 5.56
N ARG A 26 -12.51 -5.52 5.29
CA ARG A 26 -11.53 -4.94 4.34
C ARG A 26 -10.09 -4.98 4.84
N TYR A 27 -9.88 -5.06 6.16
CA TYR A 27 -8.57 -5.09 6.80
C TYR A 27 -8.23 -6.46 7.37
N ARG A 28 -8.96 -7.52 6.98
CA ARG A 28 -8.54 -8.89 7.29
C ARG A 28 -7.25 -9.20 6.57
N THR A 29 -6.13 -8.96 7.25
CA THR A 29 -4.78 -9.18 6.76
C THR A 29 -4.56 -10.64 6.37
N GLU A 30 -5.28 -11.57 6.99
CA GLU A 30 -5.25 -13.00 6.64
C GLU A 30 -5.66 -13.30 5.18
N ARG A 31 -6.41 -12.40 4.52
CA ARG A 31 -6.83 -12.54 3.12
C ARG A 31 -5.78 -12.09 2.11
N PHE A 32 -4.75 -11.38 2.56
CA PHE A 32 -3.69 -10.88 1.70
C PHE A 32 -2.46 -11.74 1.95
N LEU A 33 -1.98 -12.44 0.92
CA LEU A 33 -0.84 -13.36 0.98
C LEU A 33 0.51 -12.67 1.27
N GLY A 34 0.50 -11.40 1.71
CA GLY A 34 1.66 -10.54 1.83
C GLY A 34 2.17 -10.06 0.47
N ALA A 35 3.16 -9.19 0.50
CA ALA A 35 3.85 -8.70 -0.70
C ALA A 35 5.19 -9.41 -0.93
N ILE A 36 5.50 -10.46 -0.16
CA ILE A 36 6.73 -11.24 -0.30
C ILE A 36 6.71 -11.97 -1.64
N GLY A 37 7.84 -11.94 -2.35
CA GLY A 37 8.03 -12.53 -3.67
C GLY A 37 7.61 -11.64 -4.85
N LEU A 38 7.02 -10.46 -4.59
CA LEU A 38 6.66 -9.51 -5.63
C LEU A 38 7.79 -8.51 -5.90
N ASP A 39 7.91 -8.04 -7.14
CA ASP A 39 8.66 -6.80 -7.42
C ASP A 39 7.78 -5.61 -6.99
N TRP A 40 8.16 -4.96 -5.90
CA TRP A 40 7.38 -3.89 -5.29
C TRP A 40 7.26 -2.64 -6.18
N PHE A 41 8.23 -2.40 -7.07
CA PHE A 41 8.09 -1.32 -8.05
C PHE A 41 7.10 -1.71 -9.15
N ALA A 42 7.19 -2.95 -9.63
CA ALA A 42 6.30 -3.46 -10.68
C ALA A 42 4.83 -3.50 -10.25
N CYS A 43 4.56 -3.83 -8.98
CA CYS A 43 3.19 -3.96 -8.46
C CYS A 43 2.58 -2.67 -7.93
N ASP A 44 3.28 -1.52 -8.01
CA ASP A 44 2.75 -0.21 -7.61
C ASP A 44 2.55 0.74 -8.81
N PRO A 45 1.36 0.72 -9.45
CA PRO A 45 1.02 1.64 -10.53
C PRO A 45 0.99 3.12 -10.10
N SER A 46 0.77 3.40 -8.82
CA SER A 46 0.71 4.77 -8.31
C SER A 46 2.09 5.38 -8.21
N LEU A 47 3.08 4.60 -7.75
CA LEU A 47 4.49 4.98 -7.78
C LEU A 47 4.98 5.19 -9.21
N GLN A 48 4.67 4.27 -10.13
CA GLN A 48 5.05 4.39 -11.54
C GLN A 48 4.49 5.68 -12.17
N ARG A 49 3.21 5.99 -11.91
CA ARG A 49 2.57 7.23 -12.37
C ARG A 49 3.23 8.47 -11.75
N THR A 50 3.52 8.43 -10.46
CA THR A 50 4.16 9.52 -9.72
C THR A 50 5.52 9.84 -10.32
N LEU A 51 6.34 8.83 -10.58
CA LEU A 51 7.65 9.02 -11.19
C LEU A 51 7.54 9.64 -12.58
N ARG A 52 6.67 9.11 -13.45
CA ARG A 52 6.42 9.69 -14.78
C ARG A 52 5.97 11.16 -14.72
N TYR A 53 5.33 11.59 -13.64
CA TYR A 53 4.92 12.98 -13.45
C TYR A 53 6.08 13.90 -13.00
N PHE A 54 6.99 13.39 -12.18
CA PHE A 54 8.06 14.20 -11.56
C PHE A 54 9.41 14.11 -12.26
N THR A 55 9.60 13.17 -13.18
CA THR A 55 10.84 12.98 -13.92
C THR A 55 10.65 13.27 -15.40
N THR A 56 11.70 13.76 -16.05
CA THR A 56 11.79 13.71 -17.52
C THR A 56 11.85 12.27 -18.01
N ASP A 57 11.59 12.04 -19.31
CA ASP A 57 11.71 10.70 -19.89
C ASP A 57 13.14 10.13 -19.75
N ALA A 58 14.17 10.96 -19.93
CA ALA A 58 15.55 10.52 -19.78
C ALA A 58 15.90 10.10 -18.34
N GLU A 59 15.41 10.84 -17.34
CA GLU A 59 15.58 10.47 -15.93
C GLU A 59 14.79 9.20 -15.58
N TYR A 60 13.57 9.06 -16.11
CA TYR A 60 12.77 7.86 -15.92
C TYR A 60 13.45 6.63 -16.51
N ASP A 61 13.89 6.72 -17.77
CA ASP A 61 14.50 5.61 -18.49
C ASP A 61 15.82 5.19 -17.83
N TRP A 62 16.55 6.14 -17.24
CA TRP A 62 17.70 5.84 -16.39
C TRP A 62 17.29 5.14 -15.10
N ALA A 63 16.25 5.63 -14.40
CA ALA A 63 15.86 5.16 -13.08
C ALA A 63 15.13 3.81 -13.09
N GLU A 64 14.28 3.55 -14.08
CA GLU A 64 13.42 2.35 -14.15
C GLU A 64 14.17 1.04 -13.91
N PRO A 65 15.31 0.73 -14.57
CA PRO A 65 16.02 -0.52 -14.34
C PRO A 65 16.53 -0.67 -12.89
N HIS A 66 16.92 0.45 -12.24
CA HIS A 66 17.32 0.45 -10.84
C HIS A 66 16.13 0.24 -9.90
N LEU A 67 15.00 0.88 -10.21
CA LEU A 67 13.75 0.75 -9.46
C LEU A 67 13.17 -0.66 -9.52
N ARG A 68 13.24 -1.31 -10.70
CA ARG A 68 12.91 -2.74 -10.86
C ARG A 68 13.82 -3.63 -10.01
N ARG A 69 15.14 -3.38 -10.06
CA ARG A 69 16.11 -4.16 -9.28
C ARG A 69 15.88 -4.04 -7.78
N ILE A 70 15.67 -2.82 -7.27
CA ILE A 70 15.43 -2.62 -5.85
C ILE A 70 14.03 -3.13 -5.45
N GLY A 71 13.03 -3.00 -6.31
CA GLY A 71 11.68 -3.53 -6.07
C GLY A 71 11.68 -5.05 -5.89
N ALA A 72 12.38 -5.78 -6.76
CA ALA A 72 12.56 -7.22 -6.63
C ALA A 72 13.38 -7.60 -5.38
N LEU A 73 14.41 -6.82 -5.03
CA LEU A 73 15.22 -7.07 -3.84
C LEU A 73 14.41 -6.86 -2.55
N MET A 74 13.64 -5.78 -2.49
CA MET A 74 12.79 -5.42 -1.36
C MET A 74 11.72 -6.46 -1.13
N GLY A 75 10.96 -6.81 -2.18
CA GLY A 75 9.87 -7.76 -2.04
C GLY A 75 10.29 -9.21 -1.98
N GLY A 76 11.47 -9.59 -2.45
CA GLY A 76 11.99 -10.95 -2.26
C GLY A 76 12.80 -11.08 -0.97
N PRO A 77 14.13 -11.18 -1.08
CA PRO A 77 14.99 -11.62 0.01
C PRO A 77 15.06 -10.65 1.20
N ILE A 78 14.74 -9.36 1.04
CA ILE A 78 14.67 -8.42 2.17
C ILE A 78 13.40 -8.65 2.97
N ALA A 79 12.23 -8.70 2.32
CA ALA A 79 10.96 -8.92 3.01
C ALA A 79 10.92 -10.27 3.76
N GLU A 80 11.49 -11.33 3.18
CA GLU A 80 11.64 -12.62 3.86
C GLU A 80 12.46 -12.52 5.16
N ARG A 81 13.56 -11.77 5.14
CA ARG A 81 14.42 -11.57 6.32
C ARG A 81 13.80 -10.61 7.34
N ALA A 82 13.04 -9.62 6.87
CA ALA A 82 12.28 -8.73 7.73
C ALA A 82 11.27 -9.53 8.57
N GLU A 83 10.51 -10.42 7.92
CA GLU A 83 9.56 -11.32 8.59
C GLU A 83 10.25 -12.21 9.64
N GLN A 84 11.45 -12.71 9.33
CA GLN A 84 12.25 -13.47 10.30
C GLN A 84 12.70 -12.61 11.47
N THR A 85 13.12 -11.37 11.22
CA THR A 85 13.61 -10.45 12.26
C THR A 85 12.48 -10.00 13.18
N ASP A 86 11.31 -9.69 12.63
CA ASP A 86 10.12 -9.31 13.39
C ASP A 86 9.65 -10.43 14.33
N LYS A 87 9.77 -11.69 13.88
CA LYS A 87 9.48 -12.88 14.70
C LYS A 87 10.53 -13.16 15.77
N ASN A 88 11.75 -12.67 15.61
CA ASN A 88 12.90 -13.01 16.46
C ASN A 88 13.60 -11.73 16.97
N PRO A 89 12.93 -10.93 17.83
CA PRO A 89 13.52 -9.71 18.33
C PRO A 89 14.77 -10.00 19.18
N PRO A 90 15.77 -9.10 19.18
CA PRO A 90 16.98 -9.27 19.97
C PRO A 90 16.64 -9.32 21.47
N ARG A 91 17.33 -10.20 22.20
CA ARG A 91 17.17 -10.36 23.65
C ARG A 91 18.39 -9.81 24.37
N LEU A 92 18.17 -8.98 25.37
CA LEU A 92 19.23 -8.54 26.27
C LEU A 92 19.60 -9.71 27.20
N ILE A 93 20.85 -10.15 27.12
CA ILE A 93 21.42 -11.13 28.06
C ILE A 93 22.30 -10.37 29.04
N LYS A 94 22.04 -10.52 30.34
CA LYS A 94 22.92 -10.01 31.40
C LYS A 94 23.99 -11.06 31.69
N TYR A 95 25.24 -10.61 31.80
CA TYR A 95 26.34 -11.44 32.27
C TYR A 95 26.25 -11.58 33.80
N ASP A 96 26.75 -12.70 34.31
CA ASP A 96 26.97 -12.95 35.73
C ASP A 96 28.15 -12.13 36.29
#